data_AF-A0A8J2TJK3-F1
#
_entry.id   AF-A0A8J2TJK3-F1
#
_cell.length_a   1.000
_cell.length_b   1.000
_cell.length_c   1.000
_cell.angle_alpha   90.00
_cell.angle_beta   90.00
_cell.angle_gamma   90.00
#
_symmetry.space_group_name_H-M   'P 1'
#
loop_
_entity.id
_entity.type
_entity.pdbx_description
1 polymer ?
#
loop_
_entity_poly.entity_id
_entity_poly.type
_entity_poly.pdbx_seq_one_letter_code
_entity_poly.pdbx_strand_id
1 'polypeptide(L)'
;MLGKFFQKPEADQSDRVPPGQYLTKGFPVLTYGDTPKVSTAEWKLKVWGLATPKTYTWDEMMSLPISEFHLDFHCVTRWSRLDMDWTGIKVTDFLSTIELDSKVTHVMQHSYGGYTTNLTLDEFARMIIFLV
;
A
#
# COMPACT_ATOMS: atom_id res chain seq x y z
N MET A 1 23.87 0.64 -18.12
CA MET A 1 23.01 -0.27 -17.35
C MET A 1 21.64 0.33 -17.02
N LEU A 2 21.49 1.66 -16.81
CA LEU A 2 20.18 2.31 -16.58
C LEU A 2 19.18 2.19 -17.75
N GLY A 3 19.61 2.35 -19.01
CA GLY A 3 18.71 2.52 -20.15
C GLY A 3 17.85 1.30 -20.56
N LYS A 4 18.10 0.11 -20.00
CA LYS A 4 17.29 -1.09 -20.34
C LYS A 4 16.03 -1.21 -19.47
N PHE A 5 16.06 -0.67 -18.25
CA PHE A 5 14.98 -0.83 -17.27
C PHE A 5 14.38 0.51 -16.81
N PHE A 6 15.12 1.60 -16.99
CA PHE A 6 14.71 2.95 -16.58
C PHE A 6 14.87 3.94 -17.73
N GLN A 7 13.85 4.76 -17.95
CA GLN A 7 13.76 5.77 -19.00
C GLN A 7 13.45 7.12 -18.37
N LYS A 8 13.93 8.21 -18.98
CA LYS A 8 13.47 9.54 -18.55
C LYS A 8 12.02 9.72 -19.01
N PRO A 9 11.19 10.46 -18.25
CA PRO A 9 9.88 10.84 -18.74
C PRO A 9 10.01 11.71 -20.00
N GLU A 10 9.13 11.49 -20.95
CA GLU A 10 8.95 12.39 -22.09
C GLU A 10 8.21 13.68 -21.65
N ALA A 11 8.19 14.70 -22.52
CA ALA A 11 7.64 16.01 -22.16
C ALA A 11 6.16 15.95 -21.71
N ASP A 12 5.35 15.12 -22.36
CA ASP A 12 3.93 14.90 -22.07
C ASP A 12 3.68 14.10 -20.78
N GLN A 13 4.68 13.40 -20.26
CA GLN A 13 4.61 12.62 -19.03
C GLN A 13 5.15 13.38 -17.81
N SER A 14 5.78 14.54 -18.04
CA SER A 14 6.52 15.27 -17.00
C SER A 14 5.64 15.74 -15.84
N ASP A 15 4.35 16.01 -16.10
CA ASP A 15 3.39 16.43 -15.07
C ASP A 15 2.97 15.30 -14.12
N ARG A 16 3.12 14.04 -14.55
CA ARG A 16 2.78 12.84 -13.76
C ARG A 16 3.98 12.23 -13.05
N VAL A 17 5.20 12.58 -13.45
CA VAL A 17 6.43 11.98 -12.91
C VAL A 17 7.11 12.98 -11.98
N PRO A 18 7.27 12.66 -10.68
CA PRO A 18 7.91 13.57 -9.75
C PRO A 18 9.34 13.94 -10.20
N PRO A 19 9.80 15.18 -9.93
CA PRO A 19 11.11 15.65 -10.36
C PRO A 19 12.24 14.69 -9.95
N GLY A 20 13.08 14.33 -10.92
CA GLY A 20 14.25 13.46 -10.69
C GLY A 20 13.96 11.96 -10.63
N GLN A 21 12.74 11.52 -10.91
CA GLN A 21 12.41 10.09 -11.07
C GLN A 21 12.55 9.61 -12.52
N TYR A 22 12.73 8.28 -12.66
CA TYR A 22 12.80 7.59 -13.95
C TYR A 22 11.63 6.62 -14.10
N LEU A 23 11.07 6.53 -15.30
CA LEU A 23 10.04 5.56 -15.65
C LEU A 23 10.62 4.16 -15.76
N THR A 24 9.89 3.16 -15.26
CA THR A 24 10.22 1.75 -15.48
C THR A 24 9.09 1.00 -16.16
N LYS A 25 9.45 -0.01 -16.96
CA LYS A 25 8.50 -0.94 -17.58
C LYS A 25 8.24 -2.19 -16.72
N GLY A 26 9.10 -2.47 -15.74
CA GLY A 26 9.00 -3.61 -14.83
C GLY A 26 8.49 -3.20 -13.45
N PHE A 27 8.41 -4.14 -12.50
CA PHE A 27 8.20 -3.82 -11.09
C PHE A 27 9.50 -4.12 -10.32
N PRO A 28 10.36 -3.12 -10.07
CA PRO A 28 11.55 -3.32 -9.25
C PRO A 28 11.17 -3.88 -7.88
N VAL A 29 11.72 -5.04 -7.53
CA VAL A 29 11.50 -5.65 -6.21
C VAL A 29 12.53 -5.10 -5.25
N LEU A 30 12.04 -4.35 -4.26
CA LEU A 30 12.84 -3.81 -3.15
C LEU A 30 12.35 -4.46 -1.87
N THR A 31 13.24 -5.08 -1.11
CA THR A 31 12.90 -5.72 0.16
C THR A 31 13.72 -5.12 1.30
N TYR A 32 13.07 -4.92 2.44
CA TYR A 32 13.74 -4.47 3.67
C TYR A 32 14.52 -5.63 4.31
N GLY A 33 14.02 -6.86 4.20
CA GLY A 33 14.62 -8.05 4.78
C GLY A 33 14.26 -9.32 3.99
N ASP A 34 14.36 -10.47 4.65
CA ASP A 34 14.04 -11.75 4.01
C ASP A 34 12.55 -11.84 3.63
N THR A 35 12.27 -12.47 2.49
CA THR A 35 10.89 -12.71 2.05
C THR A 35 10.19 -13.64 3.04
N PRO A 36 9.11 -13.19 3.70
CA PRO A 36 8.40 -14.02 4.66
C PRO A 36 7.72 -15.19 3.94
N LYS A 37 7.75 -16.38 4.56
CA LYS A 37 7.01 -17.56 4.12
C LYS A 37 5.79 -17.72 5.03
N VAL A 38 4.63 -17.26 4.56
CA VAL A 38 3.37 -17.29 5.32
C VAL A 38 2.31 -17.93 4.46
N SER A 39 1.67 -18.99 4.96
CA SER A 39 0.51 -19.58 4.30
C SER A 39 -0.75 -18.76 4.58
N THR A 40 -1.74 -18.79 3.68
CA THR A 40 -3.02 -18.09 3.90
C THR A 40 -3.77 -18.62 5.12
N ALA A 41 -3.58 -19.89 5.48
CA ALA A 41 -4.15 -20.49 6.69
C ALA A 41 -3.60 -19.89 8.00
N GLU A 42 -2.32 -19.52 8.00
CA GLU A 42 -1.63 -18.94 9.17
C GLU A 42 -1.65 -17.41 9.18
N TRP A 43 -1.90 -16.79 8.03
CA TRP A 43 -1.91 -15.35 7.87
C TRP A 43 -2.96 -14.68 8.78
N LYS A 44 -2.56 -13.56 9.39
CA LYS A 44 -3.44 -12.72 10.23
C LYS A 44 -3.13 -11.25 10.01
N LEU A 45 -4.17 -10.43 9.85
CA LEU A 45 -4.08 -8.97 10.05
C LEU A 45 -4.64 -8.63 11.42
N LYS A 46 -3.90 -7.84 12.18
CA LYS A 46 -4.25 -7.49 13.55
C LYS A 46 -4.39 -5.98 13.67
N VAL A 47 -5.44 -5.56 14.36
CA VAL A 47 -5.72 -4.17 14.70
C VAL A 47 -5.66 -4.06 16.21
N TRP A 48 -4.88 -3.10 16.72
CA TRP A 48 -4.64 -2.89 18.14
C TRP A 48 -4.29 -1.43 18.42
N GLY A 49 -4.13 -1.09 19.71
CA GLY A 49 -3.80 0.26 20.17
C GLY A 49 -5.04 1.01 20.60
N LEU A 50 -5.26 2.22 20.05
CA LEU A 50 -6.45 3.03 20.29
C LEU A 50 -7.65 2.57 19.43
N ALA A 51 -7.94 1.28 19.46
CA ALA A 51 -9.03 0.63 18.75
C ALA A 51 -9.47 -0.62 19.51
N THR A 52 -10.72 -1.06 19.33
CA THR A 52 -11.16 -2.37 19.81
C THR A 52 -10.31 -3.44 19.12
N PRO A 53 -9.49 -4.22 19.87
CA PRO A 53 -8.57 -5.16 19.26
C PRO A 53 -9.31 -6.21 18.44
N LYS A 54 -8.87 -6.41 17.20
CA LYS A 54 -9.49 -7.36 16.27
C LYS A 54 -8.42 -8.04 15.43
N THR A 55 -8.62 -9.31 15.15
CA THR A 55 -7.75 -10.09 14.27
C THR A 55 -8.59 -10.66 13.14
N TYR A 56 -8.14 -10.44 11.91
CA TYR A 56 -8.74 -10.97 10.70
C TYR A 56 -7.90 -12.14 10.18
N THR A 57 -8.58 -13.20 9.79
CA THR A 57 -8.06 -14.27 8.94
C THR A 57 -8.00 -13.82 7.49
N TRP A 58 -7.31 -14.60 6.65
CA TRP A 58 -7.28 -14.37 5.20
C TRP A 58 -8.70 -14.34 4.61
N ASP A 59 -9.53 -15.34 4.92
CA ASP A 59 -10.87 -15.45 4.37
C ASP A 59 -11.79 -14.29 4.80
N GLU A 60 -11.66 -13.82 6.04
CA GLU A 60 -12.41 -12.65 6.51
C GLU A 60 -11.99 -11.38 5.76
N MET A 61 -10.70 -11.19 5.50
CA MET A 61 -10.24 -10.05 4.68
C MET A 61 -10.75 -10.15 3.25
N MET A 62 -10.66 -11.33 2.64
CA MET A 62 -11.11 -11.56 1.25
C MET A 62 -12.64 -11.53 1.11
N SER A 63 -13.39 -11.58 2.21
CA SER A 63 -14.84 -11.37 2.20
C SER A 63 -15.27 -9.90 2.12
N LEU A 64 -14.34 -8.96 2.35
CA LEU A 64 -14.61 -7.53 2.21
C LEU A 64 -14.74 -7.12 0.74
N PRO A 65 -15.42 -6.00 0.43
CA PRO A 65 -15.56 -5.52 -0.94
C PRO A 65 -14.20 -5.29 -1.62
N ILE A 66 -13.97 -6.01 -2.71
CA ILE A 66 -12.80 -5.83 -3.58
C ILE A 66 -13.12 -4.78 -4.65
N SER A 67 -12.20 -3.85 -4.86
CA SER A 67 -12.26 -2.81 -5.89
C SER A 67 -11.07 -2.91 -6.82
N GLU A 68 -11.29 -2.59 -8.09
CA GLU A 68 -10.24 -2.36 -9.09
C GLU A 68 -9.99 -0.85 -9.23
N PHE A 69 -8.73 -0.45 -9.40
CA PHE A 69 -8.35 0.95 -9.54
C PHE A 69 -7.09 1.12 -10.37
N HIS A 70 -6.99 2.29 -11.00
CA HIS A 70 -5.92 2.63 -11.92
C HIS A 70 -5.13 3.82 -11.36
N LEU A 71 -3.90 3.59 -10.91
CA LEU A 71 -3.09 4.59 -10.20
C LEU A 71 -1.61 4.45 -10.52
N ASP A 72 -0.89 5.56 -10.47
CA ASP A 72 0.57 5.58 -10.62
C ASP A 72 1.28 5.18 -9.33
N PHE A 73 2.45 4.57 -9.45
CA PHE A 73 3.33 4.25 -8.32
C PHE A 73 4.63 5.04 -8.42
N HIS A 74 5.00 5.74 -7.34
CA HIS A 74 6.23 6.53 -7.28
C HIS A 74 7.07 6.11 -6.07
N CYS A 75 8.28 5.64 -6.33
CA CYS A 75 9.21 5.22 -5.29
C CYS A 75 10.17 6.34 -4.93
N VAL A 76 10.37 6.54 -3.62
CA VAL A 76 11.39 7.45 -3.09
C VAL A 76 12.82 7.10 -3.54
N THR A 77 13.06 5.86 -3.99
CA THR A 77 14.32 5.45 -4.64
C THR A 77 14.38 5.83 -6.13
N ARG A 78 13.65 6.88 -6.52
CA ARG A 78 13.72 7.59 -7.79
C ARG A 78 13.21 6.85 -9.03
N TRP A 79 12.21 5.99 -8.88
CA TRP A 79 11.54 5.38 -10.03
C TRP A 79 10.03 5.45 -9.93
N SER A 80 9.39 5.61 -11.07
CA SER A 80 7.93 5.66 -11.22
C SER A 80 7.47 4.58 -12.18
N ARG A 81 6.29 4.01 -11.91
CA ARG A 81 5.56 3.17 -12.86
C ARG A 81 4.16 3.74 -13.00
N LEU A 82 3.84 4.15 -14.22
CA LEU A 82 2.55 4.75 -14.53
C LEU A 82 1.56 3.69 -14.99
N ASP A 83 0.28 4.07 -14.96
CA ASP A 83 -0.83 3.34 -15.55
C ASP A 83 -0.96 1.91 -15.01
N MET A 84 -0.87 1.77 -13.67
CA MET A 84 -0.98 0.47 -13.02
C MET A 84 -2.41 0.16 -12.64
N ASP A 85 -2.86 -1.04 -13.03
CA ASP A 85 -4.07 -1.64 -12.51
C ASP A 85 -3.78 -2.35 -11.20
N TRP A 86 -4.63 -2.08 -10.22
CA TRP A 86 -4.55 -2.64 -8.87
C TRP A 86 -5.89 -3.23 -8.48
N THR A 87 -5.84 -4.21 -7.58
CA THR A 87 -7.01 -4.85 -7.00
C THR A 87 -6.81 -4.91 -5.50
N GLY A 88 -7.78 -4.42 -4.73
CA GLY A 88 -7.64 -4.38 -3.27
C GLY A 88 -8.91 -3.92 -2.57
N ILE A 89 -8.83 -3.85 -1.24
CA ILE A 89 -9.93 -3.44 -0.37
C ILE A 89 -9.78 -1.95 -0.09
N LYS A 90 -10.85 -1.17 -0.25
CA LYS A 90 -10.80 0.26 0.15
C LYS A 90 -10.58 0.36 1.64
N VAL A 91 -9.66 1.24 2.06
CA VAL A 91 -9.41 1.44 3.48
C VAL A 91 -10.67 1.93 4.21
N THR A 92 -11.55 2.69 3.55
CA THR A 92 -12.85 3.09 4.13
C THR A 92 -13.75 1.91 4.46
N ASP A 93 -13.78 0.89 3.59
CA ASP A 93 -14.60 -0.32 3.80
C ASP A 93 -14.01 -1.15 4.95
N PHE A 94 -12.68 -1.27 5.00
CA PHE A 94 -11.98 -1.91 6.13
C PHE A 94 -12.17 -1.17 7.46
N LEU A 95 -12.07 0.17 7.46
CA LEU A 95 -12.27 0.98 8.67
C LEU A 95 -13.70 0.87 9.19
N SER A 96 -14.69 0.66 8.31
CA SER A 96 -16.08 0.44 8.73
C SER A 96 -16.26 -0.83 9.58
N THR A 97 -15.32 -1.77 9.52
CA THR A 97 -15.37 -3.02 10.31
C THR A 97 -14.58 -2.94 11.61
N ILE A 98 -14.08 -1.76 11.98
CA ILE A 98 -13.24 -1.49 13.15
C ILE A 98 -13.87 -0.38 13.99
N GLU A 99 -13.81 -0.54 15.31
CA GLU A 99 -14.16 0.52 16.25
C GLU A 99 -12.87 1.23 16.71
N LEU A 100 -12.74 2.51 16.37
CA LEU A 100 -11.61 3.36 16.75
C LEU A 100 -11.96 4.22 17.97
N ASP A 101 -10.99 4.45 18.84
CA ASP A 101 -11.13 5.50 19.86
C ASP A 101 -11.10 6.88 19.19
N SER A 102 -11.94 7.80 19.66
CA SER A 102 -12.01 9.19 19.20
C SER A 102 -10.67 9.96 19.21
N LYS A 103 -9.68 9.49 19.97
CA LYS A 103 -8.34 10.10 20.09
C LYS A 103 -7.33 9.59 19.08
N VAL A 104 -7.70 8.65 18.19
CA VAL A 104 -6.80 8.19 17.12
C VAL A 104 -6.47 9.35 16.19
N THR A 105 -5.18 9.60 15.99
CA THR A 105 -4.69 10.62 15.04
C THR A 105 -3.83 10.04 13.94
N HIS A 106 -3.25 8.86 14.16
CA HIS A 106 -2.31 8.22 13.25
C HIS A 106 -2.54 6.71 13.24
N VAL A 107 -2.21 6.10 12.11
CA VAL A 107 -2.24 4.65 11.91
C VAL A 107 -0.82 4.18 11.67
N MET A 108 -0.33 3.30 12.53
CA MET A 108 0.95 2.60 12.35
C MET A 108 0.67 1.28 11.61
N GLN A 109 1.38 1.06 10.52
CA GLN A 109 1.30 -0.14 9.70
C GLN A 109 2.53 -0.99 9.98
N HIS A 110 2.30 -2.27 10.26
CA HIS A 110 3.35 -3.24 10.55
C HIS A 110 3.37 -4.33 9.50
N SER A 111 4.56 -4.64 8.98
CA SER A 111 4.77 -5.77 8.09
C SER A 111 5.48 -6.92 8.81
N TYR A 112 5.34 -8.13 8.27
CA TYR A 112 6.31 -9.20 8.52
C TYR A 112 7.73 -8.70 8.23
N GLY A 113 8.69 -9.16 9.04
CA GLY A 113 10.08 -8.69 8.98
C GLY A 113 10.34 -7.38 9.73
N GLY A 114 9.35 -6.83 10.46
CA GLY A 114 9.53 -5.70 11.38
C GLY A 114 9.56 -4.33 10.72
N TYR A 115 9.37 -4.24 9.40
CA TYR A 115 9.18 -2.95 8.73
C TYR A 115 7.90 -2.28 9.23
N THR A 116 7.99 -0.97 9.45
CA THR A 116 6.85 -0.13 9.88
C THR A 116 6.82 1.18 9.12
N THR A 117 5.62 1.73 8.97
CA THR A 117 5.39 3.07 8.44
C THR A 117 4.10 3.61 9.05
N ASN A 118 3.86 4.91 8.93
CA ASN A 118 2.66 5.53 9.48
C ASN A 118 2.09 6.63 8.58
N LEU A 119 0.80 6.84 8.72
CA LEU A 119 0.05 7.94 8.13
C LEU A 119 -0.79 8.61 9.21
N THR A 120 -1.20 9.87 8.98
CA THR A 120 -2.30 10.45 9.75
C THR A 120 -3.57 9.64 9.46
N LEU A 121 -4.51 9.61 10.40
CA LEU A 121 -5.81 8.94 10.20
C LEU A 121 -6.53 9.53 8.99
N ASP A 122 -6.49 10.86 8.84
CA ASP A 122 -7.11 11.57 7.73
C ASP A 122 -6.55 11.15 6.37
N GLU A 123 -5.21 11.02 6.25
CA GLU A 123 -4.58 10.58 5.01
C GLU A 123 -4.90 9.11 4.74
N PHE A 124 -4.86 8.26 5.77
CA PHE A 124 -5.17 6.83 5.65
C PHE A 124 -6.63 6.59 5.23
N ALA A 125 -7.57 7.42 5.70
CA ALA A 125 -8.99 7.29 5.42
C ALA A 125 -9.43 7.89 4.06
N ARG A 126 -8.51 8.39 3.24
CA ARG A 126 -8.85 8.89 1.90
C ARG A 126 -9.35 7.75 1.00
N MET A 127 -10.32 8.06 0.14
CA MET A 127 -10.93 7.10 -0.79
C MET A 127 -9.96 6.52 -1.84
N ILE A 128 -8.76 7.09 -1.95
CA ILE A 128 -7.70 6.63 -2.85
C ILE A 128 -6.69 5.69 -2.17
N ILE A 129 -6.93 5.31 -0.91
CA ILE A 129 -6.09 4.38 -0.17
C ILE A 129 -6.74 3.01 -0.12
N PHE A 130 -5.93 1.99 -0.41
CA PHE A 130 -6.36 0.61 -0.54
C PHE A 130 -5.39 -0.32 0.20
N LEU A 131 -5.91 -1.46 0.66
CA LEU A 131 -5.13 -2.60 1.09
C LEU A 131 -5.01 -3.55 -0.11
N VAL A 132 -3.79 -3.69 -0.63
CA VAL A 132 -3.43 -4.52 -1.80
C VAL A 132 -2.57 -5.71 -1.40
#